data_AF-A0A3S4Y2V0-F1
#
_entry.id   AF-A0A3S4Y2V0-F1
#
_cell.length_a   1.000
_cell.length_b   1.000
_cell.length_c   1.000
_cell.angle_alpha   90.00
_cell.angle_beta   90.00
_cell.angle_gamma   90.00
#
_symmetry.space_group_name_H-M   'P 1'
#
loop_
_entity.id
_entity.type
_entity.pdbx_description
1 polymer ?
#
loop_
_entity_poly.entity_id
_entity_poly.type
_entity_poly.pdbx_seq_one_letter_code
_entity_poly.pdbx_strand_id
1 'polypeptide(L)'
;MKFGLVVAGLLGISLSVSAAATTLKLSPDIELMMVDGKQMTGSLLKGADSLELNGGQHQLLFKVTKSVRKEPRSQVLYTSSAQIVVFNSQNVSAVTIELPRLENEQDAQRFDKAPNYKILGNHGKPLAIKQDVLPLTTSSNENDLEKIVADYNAQNRKASVPALAHLRASVIAAVTP
;
A
#
# COMPACT_ATOMS: atom_id res chain seq x y z
N MET A 1 9.22 -62.34 1.62
CA MET A 1 9.90 -61.54 2.67
C MET A 1 10.55 -60.32 2.02
N LYS A 2 10.30 -59.14 2.60
CA LYS A 2 10.99 -57.83 2.49
C LYS A 2 10.98 -57.05 1.15
N PHE A 3 10.06 -56.07 1.09
CA PHE A 3 10.16 -54.85 0.30
C PHE A 3 11.13 -53.89 1.00
N GLY A 4 12.24 -53.53 0.35
CA GLY A 4 13.14 -52.47 0.82
C GLY A 4 12.75 -51.15 0.19
N LEU A 5 12.13 -50.25 0.96
CA LEU A 5 11.76 -48.92 0.52
C LEU A 5 12.86 -47.94 0.97
N VAL A 6 13.66 -47.46 0.01
CA VAL A 6 14.66 -46.42 0.24
C VAL A 6 13.97 -45.07 0.12
N VAL A 7 13.72 -44.40 1.24
CA VAL A 7 13.27 -43.00 1.26
C VAL A 7 14.50 -42.11 1.37
N ALA A 8 14.92 -41.51 0.26
CA ALA A 8 15.87 -40.41 0.27
C ALA A 8 15.11 -39.12 0.61
N GLY A 9 15.27 -38.62 1.84
CA GLY A 9 14.68 -37.38 2.30
C GLY A 9 15.41 -36.17 1.70
N LEU A 10 14.72 -35.40 0.86
CA LEU A 10 15.19 -34.10 0.37
C LEU A 10 14.96 -33.05 1.48
N LEU A 11 16.01 -32.73 2.24
CA LEU A 11 16.00 -31.62 3.21
C LEU A 11 16.00 -30.29 2.44
N GLY A 12 14.81 -29.71 2.25
CA GLY A 12 14.67 -28.33 1.78
C GLY A 12 15.18 -27.37 2.85
N ILE A 13 16.28 -26.67 2.55
CA ILE A 13 16.81 -25.63 3.43
C ILE A 13 15.89 -24.41 3.31
N SER A 14 15.00 -24.26 4.28
CA SER A 14 14.22 -23.05 4.49
C SER A 14 15.16 -21.95 4.99
N LEU A 15 15.75 -21.17 4.09
CA LEU A 15 16.47 -19.95 4.48
C LEU A 15 15.45 -18.94 5.01
N SER A 16 15.30 -18.90 6.34
CA SER A 16 14.58 -17.83 7.03
C SER A 16 15.37 -16.53 6.83
N VAL A 17 15.03 -15.77 5.79
CA VAL A 17 15.58 -14.43 5.58
C VAL A 17 15.07 -13.57 6.72
N SER A 18 15.95 -13.15 7.63
CA SER A 18 15.60 -12.21 8.69
C SER A 18 15.24 -10.88 8.01
N ALA A 19 13.95 -10.57 7.94
CA ALA A 19 13.47 -9.33 7.34
C ALA A 19 13.73 -8.21 8.35
N ALA A 20 14.76 -7.42 8.13
CA ALA A 20 14.96 -6.19 8.91
C ALA A 20 13.72 -5.31 8.77
N ALA A 21 13.27 -4.73 9.88
CA ALA A 21 12.12 -3.83 9.87
C ALA A 21 12.43 -2.57 9.03
N THR A 22 11.46 -2.16 8.23
CA THR A 22 11.46 -0.92 7.45
C THR A 22 10.45 0.04 8.06
N THR A 23 10.85 1.26 8.37
CA THR A 23 9.91 2.28 8.86
C THR A 23 9.26 3.04 7.70
N LEU A 24 7.94 2.94 7.54
CA LEU A 24 7.17 3.84 6.68
C LEU A 24 6.90 5.14 7.43
N LYS A 25 7.41 6.26 6.95
CA LYS A 25 7.06 7.59 7.48
C LYS A 25 5.65 7.97 7.07
N LEU A 26 4.85 8.38 8.03
CA LEU A 26 3.51 8.90 7.80
C LEU A 26 3.58 10.39 7.51
N SER A 27 2.68 10.87 6.66
CA SER A 27 2.57 12.26 6.26
C SER A 27 1.16 12.75 6.58
N PRO A 28 0.99 13.97 7.12
CA PRO A 28 -0.34 14.53 7.37
C PRO A 28 -1.14 14.76 6.09
N ASP A 29 -0.45 14.89 4.95
CA ASP A 29 -1.08 15.05 3.64
C ASP A 29 -1.52 13.68 3.04
N ILE A 30 -1.28 12.57 3.73
CA ILE A 30 -1.54 11.21 3.25
C ILE A 30 -2.47 10.47 4.21
N GLU A 31 -3.64 10.12 3.70
CA GLU A 31 -4.55 9.19 4.34
C GLU A 31 -4.18 7.76 3.92
N LEU A 32 -3.44 7.04 4.76
CA LEU A 32 -3.09 5.64 4.55
C LEU A 32 -4.30 4.75 4.89
N MET A 33 -4.82 4.04 3.90
CA MET A 33 -6.05 3.24 4.02
C MET A 33 -5.76 1.74 4.20
N MET A 34 -4.72 1.21 3.53
CA MET A 34 -4.32 -0.20 3.67
C MET A 34 -2.82 -0.38 3.53
N VAL A 35 -2.33 -1.43 4.19
CA VAL A 35 -0.98 -2.00 4.00
C VAL A 35 -1.15 -3.50 3.82
N ASP A 36 -0.62 -4.03 2.72
CA ASP A 36 -0.58 -5.46 2.41
C ASP A 36 -1.95 -6.15 2.53
N GLY A 37 -2.99 -5.46 2.05
CA GLY A 37 -4.37 -5.94 2.03
C GLY A 37 -5.08 -5.88 3.38
N LYS A 38 -4.44 -5.35 4.42
CA LYS A 38 -5.05 -5.10 5.73
C LYS A 38 -5.42 -3.65 5.88
N GLN A 39 -6.64 -3.40 6.34
CA GLN A 39 -7.12 -2.06 6.58
C GLN A 39 -6.38 -1.37 7.72
N MET A 40 -6.01 -0.11 7.49
CA MET A 40 -5.53 0.80 8.51
C MET A 40 -6.69 1.69 8.93
N THR A 41 -7.08 1.61 10.19
CA THR A 41 -8.10 2.52 10.72
C THR A 41 -7.45 3.83 11.12
N GLY A 42 -8.13 4.95 10.88
CA GLY A 42 -7.59 6.28 11.23
C GLY A 42 -7.19 6.39 12.71
N SER A 43 -7.84 5.65 13.62
CA SER A 43 -7.48 5.61 15.03
C SER A 43 -6.12 4.95 15.31
N LEU A 44 -5.71 3.95 14.51
CA LEU A 44 -4.40 3.30 14.66
C LEU A 44 -3.23 4.20 14.24
N LEU A 45 -3.49 5.16 13.34
CA LEU A 45 -2.48 6.06 12.80
C LEU A 45 -2.51 7.47 13.42
N LYS A 46 -3.52 7.79 14.25
CA LYS A 46 -3.66 9.10 14.90
C LYS A 46 -2.48 9.37 15.83
N GLY A 47 -1.71 10.41 15.50
CA GLY A 47 -0.55 10.84 16.28
C GLY A 47 0.70 9.98 16.08
N ALA A 48 0.66 8.99 15.18
CA ALA A 48 1.84 8.24 14.78
C ALA A 48 2.56 8.97 13.65
N ASP A 49 3.87 9.15 13.78
CA ASP A 49 4.72 9.71 12.71
C ASP A 49 5.25 8.62 11.77
N SER A 50 5.08 7.35 12.13
CA SER A 50 5.57 6.21 11.35
C SER A 50 4.84 4.91 11.64
N LEU A 51 4.97 3.95 10.72
CA LEU A 51 4.50 2.58 10.82
C LEU A 51 5.65 1.62 10.50
N GLU A 52 5.83 0.58 11.28
CA GLU A 52 6.80 -0.49 10.95
C GLU A 52 6.23 -1.43 9.90
N LEU A 53 7.06 -1.71 8.90
CA LEU A 53 6.85 -2.72 7.87
C LEU A 53 7.92 -3.80 8.03
N ASN A 54 7.60 -5.03 7.63
CA ASN A 54 8.65 -6.03 7.43
C ASN A 54 9.54 -5.62 6.25
N GLY A 55 10.73 -6.20 6.12
CA GLY A 55 11.49 -6.09 4.87
C GLY A 55 10.82 -6.92 3.77
N GLY A 56 10.70 -6.38 2.56
CA GLY A 56 10.22 -7.14 1.40
C GLY A 56 9.31 -6.34 0.46
N GLN A 57 8.42 -7.04 -0.24
CA GLN A 57 7.44 -6.38 -1.11
C GLN A 57 6.25 -5.90 -0.28
N HIS A 58 5.82 -4.65 -0.53
CA HIS A 58 4.61 -4.09 0.06
C HIS A 58 3.66 -3.54 -0.98
N GLN A 59 2.37 -3.56 -0.65
CA GLN A 59 1.32 -2.85 -1.34
C GLN A 59 0.65 -1.86 -0.39
N LEU A 60 0.61 -0.58 -0.77
CA LEU A 60 -0.13 0.45 -0.03
C LEU A 60 -1.33 0.92 -0.83
N LEU A 61 -2.42 1.24 -0.13
CA LEU A 61 -3.52 2.05 -0.64
C LEU A 61 -3.62 3.33 0.18
N PHE A 62 -3.61 4.48 -0.48
CA PHE A 62 -3.71 5.77 0.20
C PHE A 62 -4.44 6.82 -0.63
N LYS A 63 -4.88 7.89 0.01
CA LYS A 63 -5.32 9.14 -0.64
C LYS A 63 -4.43 10.29 -0.21
N VAL A 64 -4.31 11.28 -1.07
CA VAL A 64 -3.72 12.57 -0.72
C VAL A 64 -4.83 13.50 -0.26
N THR A 65 -4.71 14.03 0.94
CA THR A 65 -5.69 14.96 1.52
C THR A 65 -4.97 16.22 1.97
N LYS A 66 -5.17 17.34 1.27
CA LYS A 66 -4.39 18.56 1.47
C LYS A 66 -5.22 19.82 1.26
N SER A 67 -5.02 20.83 2.12
CA SER A 67 -5.58 22.17 1.89
C SER A 67 -4.83 22.86 0.75
N VAL A 68 -5.51 23.13 -0.36
CA VAL A 68 -4.97 23.81 -1.53
C VAL A 68 -5.64 25.15 -1.75
N ARG A 69 -4.93 26.11 -2.35
CA ARG A 69 -5.45 27.42 -2.68
C ARG A 69 -6.42 27.36 -3.86
N LYS A 70 -7.60 27.93 -3.68
CA LYS A 70 -8.60 28.15 -4.74
C LYS A 70 -8.54 29.59 -5.25
N GLU A 71 -8.58 30.56 -4.35
CA GLU A 71 -8.40 31.99 -4.63
C GLU A 71 -7.32 32.60 -3.72
N PRO A 72 -6.82 33.83 -3.96
CA PRO A 72 -5.75 34.43 -3.16
C PRO A 72 -5.99 34.45 -1.64
N ARG A 73 -7.26 34.39 -1.20
CA ARG A 73 -7.66 34.38 0.21
C ARG A 73 -8.53 33.18 0.61
N SER A 74 -8.63 32.14 -0.22
CA SER A 74 -9.43 30.95 0.08
C SER A 74 -8.65 29.66 -0.13
N GLN A 75 -8.84 28.73 0.80
CA GLN A 75 -8.35 27.36 0.72
C GLN A 75 -9.53 26.40 0.66
N VAL A 76 -9.34 25.30 -0.04
CA VAL A 76 -10.28 24.18 -0.11
C VAL A 76 -9.53 22.89 0.21
N LEU A 77 -10.20 21.96 0.89
CA LEU A 77 -9.66 20.63 1.10
C LEU A 77 -9.72 19.85 -0.22
N TYR A 78 -8.56 19.49 -0.75
CA TYR A 78 -8.43 18.58 -1.87
C TYR A 78 -8.26 17.14 -1.35
N THR A 79 -8.96 16.20 -1.97
CA THR A 79 -8.80 14.76 -1.75
C THR A 79 -8.62 14.07 -3.10
N SER A 80 -7.54 13.32 -3.28
CA SER A 80 -7.26 12.61 -4.52
C SER A 80 -8.12 11.35 -4.70
N SER A 81 -8.13 10.81 -5.91
CA SER A 81 -8.48 9.39 -6.12
C SER A 81 -7.54 8.47 -5.33
N ALA A 82 -7.97 7.25 -4.99
CA ALA A 82 -7.16 6.31 -4.22
C ALA A 82 -5.98 5.79 -5.05
N GLN A 83 -4.77 5.93 -4.52
CA GLN A 83 -3.52 5.50 -5.13
C GLN A 83 -3.13 4.15 -4.57
N ILE A 84 -2.90 3.17 -5.45
CA ILE A 84 -2.38 1.85 -5.09
C ILE A 84 -0.97 1.69 -5.63
N VAL A 85 -0.02 1.40 -4.75
CA VAL A 85 1.42 1.32 -5.10
C VAL A 85 2.05 0.06 -4.54
N VAL A 86 2.95 -0.53 -5.32
CA VAL A 86 3.80 -1.64 -4.95
C VAL A 86 5.26 -1.23 -5.03
N PHE A 87 6.02 -1.51 -3.99
CA PHE A 87 7.47 -1.31 -3.92
C PHE A 87 8.12 -2.44 -3.13
N ASN A 88 9.46 -2.48 -3.15
CA ASN A 88 10.24 -3.43 -2.37
C ASN A 88 11.17 -2.67 -1.41
N SER A 89 11.06 -2.97 -0.13
CA SER A 89 11.82 -2.40 1.00
C SER A 89 12.94 -3.31 1.50
N GLN A 90 13.30 -4.39 0.79
CA GLN A 90 14.40 -5.26 1.18
C GLN A 90 15.68 -4.43 1.34
N ASN A 91 16.29 -4.50 2.52
CA ASN A 91 17.47 -3.72 2.91
C ASN A 91 17.26 -2.18 2.90
N VAL A 92 16.01 -1.74 3.03
CA VAL A 92 15.61 -0.34 3.20
C VAL A 92 15.18 -0.15 4.64
N SER A 93 15.81 0.78 5.37
CA SER A 93 15.48 1.03 6.78
C SER A 93 14.31 1.99 6.93
N ALA A 94 14.11 2.89 5.97
CA ALA A 94 13.00 3.83 6.01
C ALA A 94 12.45 4.13 4.60
N VAL A 95 11.14 4.26 4.52
CA VAL A 95 10.40 4.60 3.31
C VAL A 95 9.60 5.89 3.54
N THR A 96 9.50 6.74 2.53
CA THR A 96 8.70 7.96 2.55
C THR A 96 7.98 8.13 1.23
N ILE A 97 6.70 8.53 1.27
CA ILE A 97 5.96 8.93 0.08
C ILE A 97 6.21 10.43 -0.15
N GLU A 98 6.91 10.76 -1.23
CA GLU A 98 7.16 12.14 -1.64
C GLU A 98 6.07 12.58 -2.62
N LEU A 99 5.26 13.56 -2.21
CA LEU A 99 4.27 14.19 -3.08
C LEU A 99 4.93 15.28 -3.95
N PRO A 100 4.45 15.49 -5.18
CA PRO A 100 4.84 16.68 -5.94
C PRO A 100 4.36 17.95 -5.23
N ARG A 101 4.75 19.11 -5.77
CA ARG A 101 4.14 20.38 -5.38
C ARG A 101 2.62 20.31 -5.60
N LEU A 102 1.87 20.59 -4.53
CA LEU A 102 0.43 20.52 -4.49
C LEU A 102 -0.10 21.69 -3.64
N GLU A 103 -0.11 22.89 -4.22
CA GLU A 103 -0.42 24.13 -3.47
C GLU A 103 -1.73 24.79 -3.89
N ASN A 104 -2.24 24.48 -5.07
CA ASN A 104 -3.42 25.11 -5.65
C ASN A 104 -4.25 24.10 -6.47
N GLU A 105 -5.46 24.50 -6.88
CA GLU A 105 -6.34 23.64 -7.67
C GLU A 105 -5.74 23.18 -9.01
N GLN A 106 -4.85 23.97 -9.64
CA GLN A 106 -4.20 23.55 -10.89
C GLN A 106 -3.18 22.44 -10.65
N ASP A 107 -2.48 22.47 -9.52
CA ASP A 107 -1.57 21.39 -9.12
C ASP A 107 -2.36 20.12 -8.79
N ALA A 108 -3.49 20.25 -8.10
CA ALA A 108 -4.40 19.15 -7.81
C ALA A 108 -4.94 18.49 -9.08
N GLN A 109 -5.42 19.30 -10.04
CA GLN A 109 -5.87 18.79 -11.34
C GLN A 109 -4.76 18.11 -12.13
N ARG A 110 -3.51 18.57 -12.00
CA ARG A 110 -2.35 17.90 -12.61
C ARG A 110 -2.07 16.55 -11.96
N PHE A 111 -2.13 16.48 -10.64
CA PHE A 111 -1.96 15.23 -9.90
C PHE A 111 -3.06 14.22 -10.24
N ASP A 112 -4.33 14.62 -10.31
CA ASP A 112 -5.44 13.73 -10.67
C ASP A 112 -5.28 13.11 -12.07
N LYS A 113 -4.75 13.88 -13.02
CA LYS A 113 -4.51 13.42 -14.39
C LYS A 113 -3.27 12.51 -14.49
N ALA A 114 -2.24 12.81 -13.72
CA ALA A 114 -0.97 12.11 -13.75
C ALA A 114 -0.33 12.08 -12.36
N PRO A 115 -0.69 11.09 -11.51
CA PRO A 115 -0.11 10.96 -10.19
C PRO A 115 1.40 10.70 -10.30
N ASN A 116 2.19 11.68 -9.86
CA ASN A 116 3.66 11.70 -10.01
C ASN A 116 4.37 11.77 -8.64
N TYR A 117 3.80 11.11 -7.62
CA TYR A 117 4.48 10.88 -6.35
C TYR A 117 5.63 9.87 -6.51
N LYS A 118 6.55 9.87 -5.54
CA LYS A 118 7.65 8.91 -5.48
C LYS A 118 7.62 8.16 -4.16
N ILE A 119 8.19 6.97 -4.16
CA ILE A 119 8.54 6.24 -2.94
C ILE A 119 10.04 6.36 -2.77
N LEU A 120 10.48 7.00 -1.69
CA LEU A 120 11.88 7.17 -1.36
C LEU A 120 12.29 6.18 -0.29
N GLY A 121 13.46 5.57 -0.44
CA GLY A 121 14.11 4.73 0.55
C GLY A 121 15.24 5.45 1.27
N ASN A 122 16.28 4.68 1.62
CA ASN A 122 17.46 5.17 2.34
C ASN A 122 18.07 6.41 1.68
N HIS A 123 18.35 7.44 2.48
CA HIS A 123 18.98 8.69 2.04
C HIS A 123 18.20 9.41 0.92
N GLY A 124 16.88 9.23 0.84
CA GLY A 124 16.04 9.91 -0.16
C GLY A 124 16.16 9.32 -1.57
N LYS A 125 16.73 8.12 -1.73
CA LYS A 125 16.86 7.48 -3.04
C LYS A 125 15.50 6.93 -3.51
N PRO A 126 15.06 7.18 -4.74
CA PRO A 126 13.80 6.64 -5.24
C PRO A 126 13.86 5.12 -5.36
N LEU A 127 12.80 4.44 -4.90
CA LEU A 127 12.56 3.02 -5.11
C LEU A 127 11.83 2.80 -6.45
N ALA A 128 12.05 1.64 -7.06
CA ALA A 128 11.23 1.21 -8.19
C ALA A 128 9.82 0.88 -7.70
N ILE A 129 8.82 1.41 -8.42
CA ILE A 129 7.41 1.23 -8.06
C ILE A 129 6.58 0.74 -9.23
N LYS A 130 5.51 0.01 -8.91
CA LYS A 130 4.35 -0.15 -9.79
C LYS A 130 3.19 0.58 -9.15
N GLN A 131 2.53 1.46 -9.89
CA GLN A 131 1.43 2.26 -9.37
C GLN A 131 0.22 2.19 -10.29
N ASP A 132 -0.94 2.37 -9.68
CA ASP A 132 -2.23 2.48 -10.36
C ASP A 132 -3.17 3.37 -9.54
N VAL A 133 -4.29 3.75 -10.15
CA VAL A 133 -5.39 4.39 -9.42
C VAL A 133 -6.46 3.33 -9.19
N LEU A 134 -6.86 3.15 -7.94
CA LEU A 134 -7.95 2.26 -7.57
C LEU A 134 -9.27 3.06 -7.55
N PRO A 135 -10.22 2.81 -8.47
CA PRO A 135 -11.51 3.48 -8.43
C PRO A 135 -12.29 2.98 -7.21
N LEU A 136 -12.47 3.85 -6.22
CA LEU A 136 -13.37 3.60 -5.10
C LEU A 136 -14.69 4.32 -5.37
N THR A 137 -15.81 3.64 -5.17
CA THR A 137 -17.12 4.28 -5.20
C THR A 137 -17.34 5.02 -3.87
N THR A 138 -18.13 6.08 -3.89
CA THR A 138 -18.42 6.89 -2.69
C THR A 138 -19.13 6.12 -1.58
N SER A 139 -19.69 4.95 -1.88
CA SER A 139 -20.37 4.05 -0.95
C SER A 139 -19.53 2.86 -0.46
N SER A 140 -18.23 2.80 -0.82
CA SER A 140 -17.37 1.70 -0.36
C SER A 140 -17.15 1.82 1.15
N ASN A 141 -17.68 0.86 1.91
CA ASN A 141 -17.45 0.80 3.35
C ASN A 141 -16.07 0.20 3.66
N GLU A 142 -15.62 0.37 4.90
CA GLU A 142 -14.36 -0.20 5.41
C GLU A 142 -14.24 -1.71 5.10
N ASN A 143 -15.28 -2.48 5.41
CA ASN A 143 -15.34 -3.93 5.15
C ASN A 143 -15.26 -4.32 3.67
N ASP A 144 -15.67 -3.43 2.76
CA ASP A 144 -15.61 -3.69 1.32
C ASP A 144 -14.20 -3.43 0.78
N LEU A 145 -13.41 -2.60 1.47
CA LEU A 145 -12.14 -2.12 0.96
C LEU A 145 -11.10 -3.24 0.81
N GLU A 146 -11.00 -4.13 1.81
CA GLU A 146 -10.12 -5.30 1.75
C GLU A 146 -10.54 -6.23 0.60
N LYS A 147 -11.85 -6.45 0.44
CA LYS A 147 -12.39 -7.21 -0.69
C LYS A 147 -12.04 -6.54 -2.03
N ILE A 148 -12.26 -5.24 -2.18
CA ILE A 148 -11.96 -4.51 -3.43
C ILE A 148 -10.47 -4.65 -3.80
N VAL A 149 -9.55 -4.55 -2.84
CA VAL A 149 -8.12 -4.73 -3.13
C VAL A 149 -7.76 -6.18 -3.40
N ALA A 150 -8.35 -7.13 -2.71
CA ALA A 150 -8.13 -8.54 -3.01
C ALA A 150 -8.70 -8.92 -4.41
N ASP A 151 -9.83 -8.32 -4.81
CA ASP A 151 -10.41 -8.37 -6.16
C ASP A 151 -9.46 -7.75 -7.21
N TYR A 152 -8.88 -6.59 -6.91
CA TYR A 152 -7.89 -5.92 -7.74
C TYR A 152 -6.64 -6.80 -7.94
N ASN A 153 -6.16 -7.43 -6.87
CA ASN A 153 -4.99 -8.31 -6.88
C ASN A 153 -5.20 -9.59 -7.70
N ALA A 154 -6.43 -10.10 -7.76
CA ALA A 154 -6.79 -11.26 -8.58
C ALA A 154 -6.84 -10.96 -10.10
N GLN A 155 -6.91 -9.69 -10.50
CA GLN A 155 -7.09 -9.27 -11.89
C GLN A 155 -5.78 -8.98 -12.65
N ASN A 156 -4.61 -9.20 -12.05
CA ASN A 156 -3.30 -8.93 -12.66
C ASN A 156 -3.16 -7.50 -13.23
N ARG A 157 -3.69 -6.51 -12.50
CA ARG A 157 -3.55 -5.09 -12.80
C ARG A 157 -2.14 -4.59 -12.49
N LYS A 158 -1.86 -3.34 -12.85
CA LYS A 158 -0.50 -2.76 -12.84
C LYS A 158 0.19 -2.90 -11.48
N ALA A 159 -0.53 -2.61 -10.39
CA ALA A 159 -0.02 -2.68 -9.04
C ALA A 159 -0.51 -3.93 -8.29
N SER A 160 -0.94 -4.99 -8.97
CA SER A 160 -1.44 -6.20 -8.31
C SER A 160 -0.30 -6.97 -7.63
N VAL A 161 -0.59 -7.47 -6.43
CA VAL A 161 0.23 -8.47 -5.72
C VAL A 161 -0.58 -9.76 -5.65
N PRO A 162 -0.35 -10.75 -6.55
CA PRO A 162 -1.13 -11.98 -6.58
C PRO A 162 -1.15 -12.74 -5.26
N ALA A 163 -0.05 -12.65 -4.49
CA ALA A 163 0.06 -13.23 -3.16
C ALA A 163 -0.94 -12.64 -2.16
N LEU A 164 -1.55 -11.48 -2.40
CA LEU A 164 -2.58 -10.89 -1.54
C LEU A 164 -4.00 -11.19 -2.00
N ALA A 165 -4.19 -11.83 -3.17
CA ALA A 165 -5.52 -12.15 -3.70
C ALA A 165 -6.28 -13.18 -2.84
N HIS A 166 -5.56 -14.05 -2.10
CA HIS A 166 -6.16 -15.07 -1.24
C HIS A 166 -6.92 -14.47 -0.04
N LEU A 167 -6.61 -13.22 0.34
CA LEU A 167 -7.33 -12.51 1.41
C LEU A 167 -8.83 -12.38 1.12
N ARG A 168 -9.25 -12.46 -0.17
CA ARG A 168 -10.66 -12.61 -0.56
C ARG A 168 -11.38 -13.70 0.23
N ALA A 169 -10.77 -14.88 0.34
CA ALA A 169 -11.39 -16.03 0.99
C ALA A 169 -11.48 -15.85 2.50
N SER A 170 -10.45 -15.24 3.11
CA SER A 170 -10.43 -14.93 4.53
C SER A 170 -11.50 -13.90 4.93
N VAL A 171 -11.69 -12.86 4.11
CA VAL A 171 -12.74 -11.84 4.34
C VAL A 171 -14.14 -12.45 4.20
N ILE A 172 -14.38 -13.27 3.17
CA ILE A 172 -15.69 -13.94 3.00
C ILE A 172 -15.99 -14.88 4.17
N ALA A 173 -15.00 -15.64 4.65
CA ALA A 173 -15.17 -16.53 5.80
C ALA A 173 -15.47 -15.76 7.10
N ALA A 174 -14.93 -14.55 7.28
CA ALA A 174 -15.17 -13.74 8.47
C ALA A 174 -16.57 -13.10 8.52
N VAL A 175 -17.24 -12.95 7.37
CA VAL A 175 -18.57 -12.32 7.26
C VAL A 175 -19.70 -13.36 7.26
N THR A 176 -19.38 -14.66 7.16
CA THR A 176 -20.37 -15.74 7.16
C THR A 176 -20.49 -16.33 8.58
N PRO A 177 -21.64 -16.22 9.27
CA PRO A 177 -21.83 -16.77 10.62
C PRO A 177 -21.90 -18.30 10.65
#